data_AF-A0A370SAM0-F1
#
_entry.id   AF-A0A370SAM0-F1
#
_cell.length_a   1.000
_cell.length_b   1.000
_cell.length_c   1.000
_cell.angle_alpha   90.00
_cell.angle_beta   90.00
_cell.angle_gamma   90.00
#
_symmetry.space_group_name_H-M   'P 1'
#
loop_
_entity.id
_entity.type
_entity.pdbx_description
1 polymer ?
#
loop_
_entity_poly.entity_id
_entity_poly.type
_entity_poly.pdbx_seq_one_letter_code
_entity_poly.pdbx_strand_id
1 'polypeptide(L)' 'LAQCRIAVDQVIDGKVPDPTGGATHYYATSIKAPAWSAKAKQTLMLGNHIFFKDVP' A
#
# COMPACT_ATOMS: atom_id res chain seq x y z
N LEU A 1 16.14 10.73 -2.68
CA LEU A 1 15.44 11.63 -1.73
C LEU A 1 14.45 12.57 -2.42
N ALA A 2 14.82 13.26 -3.52
CA ALA A 2 13.90 14.18 -4.22
C ALA A 2 12.55 13.54 -4.63
N GLN A 3 12.57 12.34 -5.22
CA GLN A 3 11.35 11.68 -5.69
C GLN A 3 10.38 11.28 -4.56
N CYS A 4 10.91 10.82 -3.42
CA CYS A 4 10.08 10.46 -2.28
C CYS A 4 9.33 11.67 -1.73
N ARG A 5 10.01 12.83 -1.66
CA ARG A 5 9.38 14.07 -1.20
C ARG A 5 8.28 14.53 -2.16
N ILE A 6 8.55 14.52 -3.48
CA ILE A 6 7.56 14.86 -4.49
C ILE A 6 6.31 13.97 -4.36
N ALA A 7 6.48 12.66 -4.18
CA ALA A 7 5.36 11.75 -4.01
C ALA A 7 4.53 12.06 -2.75
N VAL A 8 5.19 12.37 -1.63
CA VAL A 8 4.52 12.79 -0.40
C VAL A 8 3.73 14.08 -0.62
N ASP A 9 4.35 15.10 -1.20
CA ASP A 9 3.70 16.39 -1.44
C ASP A 9 2.48 16.22 -2.38
N GLN A 10 2.58 15.38 -3.41
CA GLN A 10 1.47 15.07 -4.32
C GLN A 10 0.27 14.41 -3.61
N VAL A 11 0.51 13.48 -2.69
CA VAL A 11 -0.56 12.79 -1.94
C VAL A 11 -1.16 13.71 -0.88
N ILE A 12 -0.34 14.46 -0.14
CA ILE A 12 -0.81 15.39 0.91
C ILE A 12 -1.64 16.53 0.30
N ASP A 13 -1.20 17.06 -0.84
CA ASP A 13 -1.92 18.13 -1.54
C ASP A 13 -3.18 17.62 -2.27
N GLY A 14 -3.48 16.32 -2.21
CA GLY A 14 -4.64 15.71 -2.90
C GLY A 14 -4.51 15.70 -4.43
N LYS A 15 -3.31 15.92 -4.98
CA LYS A 15 -3.05 15.94 -6.42
C LYS A 15 -3.12 14.56 -7.06
N VAL A 16 -2.85 13.53 -6.27
CA VAL A 16 -2.93 12.13 -6.69
C VAL A 16 -3.97 11.44 -5.79
N PRO A 17 -5.04 10.85 -6.35
CA PRO A 17 -5.99 10.06 -5.57
C PRO A 17 -5.28 8.85 -4.98
N ASP A 18 -5.77 8.32 -3.85
CA ASP A 18 -5.20 7.14 -3.22
C ASP A 18 -5.10 5.96 -4.20
N PRO A 19 -3.89 5.62 -4.67
CA PRO A 19 -3.73 4.54 -5.64
C PRO A 19 -3.93 3.17 -4.97
N THR A 20 -4.00 3.12 -3.63
CA THR A 20 -4.07 1.89 -2.87
C THR A 20 -5.46 1.35 -2.64
N GLY A 21 -6.50 2.13 -2.98
CA GLY A 21 -7.90 1.73 -2.80
C GLY A 21 -8.31 1.58 -1.33
N GLY A 22 -7.76 2.41 -0.45
CA GLY A 22 -8.03 2.42 0.99
C GLY A 22 -7.21 1.39 1.77
N ALA A 23 -6.01 1.06 1.33
CA ALA A 23 -5.18 0.08 2.02
C ALA A 23 -4.65 0.63 3.36
N THR A 24 -4.64 -0.21 4.39
CA THR A 24 -4.07 0.11 5.71
C THR A 24 -2.80 -0.65 6.01
N HIS A 25 -2.55 -1.75 5.30
CA HIS A 25 -1.37 -2.61 5.48
C HIS A 25 -0.78 -3.02 4.13
N TYR A 26 0.51 -3.35 4.14
CA TYR A 26 1.18 -3.97 3.01
C TYR A 26 2.26 -4.94 3.49
N TYR A 27 2.66 -5.88 2.63
CA TYR A 27 3.90 -6.65 2.81
C TYR A 27 4.64 -6.86 1.49
N ALA A 28 5.95 -7.11 1.58
CA ALA A 28 6.79 -7.33 0.41
C ALA A 28 6.65 -8.76 -0.15
N THR A 29 6.60 -8.91 -1.47
CA THR A 29 6.49 -10.23 -2.13
C THR A 29 7.67 -11.16 -1.84
N SER A 30 8.79 -10.63 -1.34
CA SER A 30 10.00 -11.37 -0.98
C SER A 30 9.93 -12.07 0.38
N ILE A 31 8.91 -11.80 1.20
CA ILE A 31 8.76 -12.42 2.53
C ILE A 31 7.61 -13.42 2.57
N LYS A 32 7.65 -14.32 3.56
CA LYS A 32 6.50 -15.18 3.86
C LYS A 32 5.30 -14.33 4.23
N ALA A 33 4.15 -14.63 3.62
CA ALA A 33 2.89 -13.93 3.88
C ALA A 33 2.59 -13.87 5.39
N PRO A 34 2.38 -12.67 5.96
CA PRO A 34 2.00 -12.52 7.36
C PRO A 34 0.65 -13.15 7.67
N ALA A 35 0.45 -13.66 8.89
CA ALA A 35 -0.80 -14.32 9.27
C ALA A 35 -2.05 -13.41 9.14
N TRP A 36 -1.89 -12.10 9.38
CA TRP A 36 -2.98 -11.13 9.26
C TRP A 36 -3.52 -11.03 7.83
N SER A 37 -2.70 -11.31 6.80
CA SER A 37 -3.10 -11.13 5.41
C SER A 37 -4.09 -12.21 4.95
N ALA A 38 -4.17 -13.34 5.65
CA ALA A 38 -5.04 -14.46 5.29
C ALA A 38 -6.54 -14.12 5.37
N LYS A 39 -6.92 -13.15 6.20
CA LYS A 39 -8.32 -12.70 6.38
C LYS A 39 -8.55 -11.26 5.88
N ALA A 40 -7.54 -10.62 5.33
CA ALA A 40 -7.63 -9.28 4.80
C ALA A 40 -8.02 -9.28 3.32
N LYS A 41 -8.55 -8.16 2.83
CA LYS A 41 -8.87 -7.98 1.41
C LYS A 41 -7.68 -7.33 0.69
N GLN A 42 -7.06 -8.05 -0.22
CA GLN A 42 -6.05 -7.47 -1.11
C GLN A 42 -6.68 -6.39 -2.00
N THR A 43 -6.03 -5.23 -2.10
CA THR A 43 -6.50 -4.09 -2.92
C THR A 43 -5.75 -4.00 -4.24
N LEU A 44 -4.42 -3.98 -4.21
CA LEU A 44 -3.57 -4.06 -5.39
C LEU A 44 -2.18 -4.63 -5.06
N MET A 45 -1.41 -4.86 -6.12
CA MET A 45 0.03 -5.05 -6.05
C MET A 45 0.73 -3.92 -6.81
N LEU A 46 1.70 -3.25 -6.17
CA LEU A 46 2.48 -2.17 -6.75
C LEU A 46 3.97 -2.44 -6.55
N GLY A 47 4.67 -2.73 -7.64
CA GLY A 47 6.04 -3.21 -7.58
C GLY A 47 6.12 -4.50 -6.75
N ASN A 48 7.02 -4.51 -5.75
CA ASN A 48 7.22 -5.64 -4.86
C ASN A 48 6.34 -5.62 -3.61
N HIS A 49 5.27 -4.82 -3.57
CA HIS A 49 4.39 -4.70 -2.40
C HIS A 49 2.96 -5.12 -2.75
N ILE A 50 2.35 -5.90 -1.85
CA ILE A 50 0.93 -6.26 -1.90
C ILE A 50 0.22 -5.48 -0.80
N PHE A 51 -0.82 -4.74 -1.17
CA PHE A 51 -1.60 -3.86 -0.30
C PHE A 51 -2.92 -4.51 0.10
N PHE A 52 -3.38 -4.25 1.32
CA PHE A 52 -4.58 -4.83 1.90
C PHE A 52 -5.41 -3.80 2.67
N LYS A 53 -6.72 -4.00 2.67
CA LYS A 53 -7.69 -3.34 3.53
C LYS A 53 -8.54 -4.37 4.28
N ASP A 54 -9.37 -3.91 5.20
CA ASP A 54 -10.22 -4.78 6.03
C ASP A 54 -9.39 -5.83 6.82
N VAL A 55 -8.22 -5.43 7.32
CA VAL A 55 -7.34 -6.28 8.14
C VAL A 55 -7.95 -6.45 9.55
N PRO A 56 -8.05 -7.68 10.08
CA PRO A 56 -8.62 -7.95 11.41
C PRO A 56 -7.80 -7.43 12.59
#